data_AF-A0A0A1PAG0-F1
#
_entry.id   AF-A0A0A1PAG0-F1
#
_cell.length_a   1.000
_cell.length_b   1.000
_cell.length_c   1.000
_cell.angle_alpha   90.00
_cell.angle_beta   90.00
_cell.angle_gamma   90.00
#
_symmetry.space_group_name_H-M   'P 1'
#
loop_
_entity.id
_entity.type
_entity.pdbx_description
1 polymer ?
#
loop_
_entity_poly.entity_id
_entity_poly.type
_entity_poly.pdbx_seq_one_letter_code
_entity_poly.pdbx_strand_id
1 'polypeptide(L)'
;MAPSIEESLGDKYSDHVHPWEEIVHYVSINQVSQLRRNKEAEIIYRKWTAETLAKYGSIENFLLKEKLHFPDTEPSYLVLPNDFPYSTEPGVEHVLIWSKQPLSAEFIESVLEEKYGSSVWEWIYFVNPPEYQSVRRLPHAHVFMRKRQK
;
A
#
# COMPACT_ATOMS: atom_id res chain seq x y z
N MET A 1 -17.60 -22.27 -17.58
CA MET A 1 -16.87 -22.19 -16.30
C MET A 1 -16.31 -20.79 -16.19
N ALA A 2 -16.34 -20.16 -15.00
CA ALA A 2 -15.62 -18.91 -14.80
C ALA A 2 -14.11 -19.20 -14.89
N PRO A 3 -13.30 -18.34 -15.54
CA PRO A 3 -11.86 -18.53 -15.59
C PRO A 3 -11.28 -18.55 -14.17
N SER A 4 -10.26 -19.35 -13.96
CA SER A 4 -9.45 -19.31 -12.73
C SER A 4 -8.83 -17.92 -12.54
N ILE A 5 -8.45 -17.59 -11.30
CA ILE A 5 -7.75 -16.32 -11.01
C ILE A 5 -6.51 -16.18 -11.90
N GLU A 6 -5.77 -17.28 -12.11
CA GLU A 6 -4.58 -17.34 -12.96
C GLU A 6 -4.88 -16.99 -14.42
N GLU A 7 -5.95 -17.55 -14.99
CA GLU A 7 -6.38 -17.26 -16.36
C GLU A 7 -6.90 -15.82 -16.53
N SER A 8 -7.35 -15.19 -15.44
CA SER A 8 -7.91 -13.82 -15.45
C SER A 8 -6.88 -12.70 -15.28
N LEU A 9 -5.62 -13.03 -14.96
CA LEU A 9 -4.59 -12.03 -14.66
C LEU A 9 -4.00 -11.39 -15.92
N GLY A 10 -3.98 -12.12 -17.03
CA GLY A 10 -3.30 -11.73 -18.27
C GLY A 10 -1.80 -11.51 -18.08
N ASP A 11 -1.12 -10.98 -19.10
CA ASP A 11 0.33 -10.75 -19.08
C ASP A 11 0.74 -9.52 -18.23
N LYS A 12 -0.23 -8.83 -17.62
CA LYS A 12 0.01 -7.62 -16.82
C LYS A 12 0.83 -7.91 -15.56
N TYR A 13 0.67 -9.10 -14.99
CA TYR A 13 1.37 -9.52 -13.77
C TYR A 13 2.46 -10.52 -14.13
N SER A 14 3.70 -10.03 -14.13
CA SER A 14 4.92 -10.80 -14.33
C SER A 14 5.71 -10.93 -13.02
N ASP A 15 6.85 -11.61 -13.05
CA ASP A 15 7.79 -11.67 -11.92
C ASP A 15 8.69 -10.43 -11.83
N HIS A 16 8.24 -9.30 -12.39
CA HIS A 16 8.97 -8.04 -12.34
C HIS A 16 9.13 -7.56 -10.90
N VAL A 17 10.34 -7.14 -10.57
CA VAL A 17 10.69 -6.54 -9.28
C VAL A 17 11.07 -5.10 -9.55
N HIS A 18 10.32 -4.15 -9.00
CA HIS A 18 10.55 -2.71 -9.18
C HIS A 18 11.79 -2.26 -8.38
N PRO A 19 12.86 -1.79 -9.05
CA PRO A 19 13.97 -1.10 -8.38
C PRO A 19 13.51 0.21 -7.77
N TRP A 20 14.23 0.72 -6.77
CA TRP A 20 13.87 1.96 -6.10
C TRP A 20 13.70 3.13 -7.05
N GLU A 21 14.59 3.26 -8.04
CA GLU A 21 14.59 4.37 -8.98
C GLU A 21 13.35 4.33 -9.89
N GLU A 22 12.85 3.13 -10.20
CA GLU A 22 11.59 2.93 -10.94
C GLU A 22 10.37 3.33 -10.10
N ILE A 23 10.39 2.97 -8.80
CA ILE A 23 9.35 3.38 -7.84
C ILE A 23 9.30 4.90 -7.74
N VAL A 24 10.47 5.52 -7.54
CA VAL A 24 10.60 6.97 -7.45
C VAL A 24 10.11 7.64 -8.73
N HIS A 25 10.49 7.11 -9.89
CA HIS A 25 10.04 7.60 -11.18
C HIS A 25 8.51 7.58 -11.28
N TYR A 26 7.87 6.43 -11.08
CA TYR A 26 6.42 6.32 -11.26
C TYR A 26 5.61 7.13 -10.26
N VAL A 27 6.08 7.26 -9.02
CA VAL A 27 5.40 8.13 -8.05
C VAL A 27 5.56 9.60 -8.45
N SER A 28 6.76 10.04 -8.84
CA SER A 28 7.02 11.45 -9.19
C SER A 28 6.21 11.97 -10.38
N ILE A 29 5.83 11.08 -11.30
CA ILE A 29 5.01 11.41 -12.47
C ILE A 29 3.53 10.99 -12.33
N ASN A 30 3.11 10.63 -11.11
CA ASN A 30 1.74 10.18 -10.80
C ASN A 30 1.25 9.00 -11.66
N GLN A 31 2.15 8.08 -12.04
CA GLN A 31 1.86 6.84 -12.78
C GLN A 31 1.92 5.62 -11.87
N VAL A 32 1.37 5.73 -10.67
CA VAL A 32 1.43 4.69 -9.62
C VAL A 32 0.70 3.40 -10.01
N SER A 33 -0.13 3.42 -11.05
CA SER A 33 -0.80 2.24 -11.63
C SER A 33 0.17 1.26 -12.32
N GLN A 34 1.41 1.68 -12.59
CA GLN A 34 2.47 0.83 -13.13
C GLN A 34 3.10 -0.05 -12.04
N LEU A 35 3.05 0.41 -10.78
CA LEU A 35 3.55 -0.32 -9.63
C LEU A 35 2.60 -1.46 -9.27
N ARG A 36 3.13 -2.67 -9.17
CA ARG A 36 2.31 -3.88 -9.04
C ARG A 36 2.96 -4.95 -8.19
N ARG A 37 2.13 -5.93 -7.81
CA ARG A 37 2.59 -7.20 -7.24
C ARG A 37 3.14 -8.09 -8.35
N ASN A 38 3.95 -9.06 -7.97
CA ASN A 38 4.27 -10.17 -8.86
C ASN A 38 3.04 -11.07 -9.03
N LYS A 39 3.13 -12.02 -9.96
CA LYS A 39 2.02 -12.91 -10.30
C LYS A 39 1.52 -13.70 -9.10
N GLU A 40 2.41 -14.32 -8.33
CA GLU A 40 2.05 -15.14 -7.17
C GLU A 40 1.35 -14.32 -6.07
N ALA A 41 1.93 -13.19 -5.69
CA ALA A 41 1.37 -12.31 -4.67
C ALA A 41 0.02 -11.71 -5.09
N GLU A 42 -0.18 -11.44 -6.39
CA GLU A 42 -1.48 -11.00 -6.90
C GLU A 42 -2.54 -12.12 -6.85
N ILE A 43 -2.18 -13.38 -7.13
CA ILE A 43 -3.10 -14.52 -6.97
C ILE A 43 -3.55 -14.63 -5.50
N ILE A 44 -2.60 -14.56 -4.57
CA ILE A 44 -2.87 -14.60 -3.13
C ILE A 44 -3.78 -13.43 -2.73
N TYR A 45 -3.46 -12.22 -3.18
CA TYR A 45 -4.26 -11.02 -2.90
C TYR A 45 -5.70 -11.14 -3.42
N ARG A 46 -5.90 -11.62 -4.65
CA ARG A 46 -7.23 -11.80 -5.24
C ARG A 46 -8.05 -12.87 -4.53
N LYS A 47 -7.42 -14.00 -4.18
CA LYS A 47 -8.07 -15.04 -3.38
C LYS A 47 -8.52 -14.50 -2.03
N TRP A 48 -7.62 -13.84 -1.30
CA TRP A 48 -7.93 -13.21 -0.02
C TRP A 48 -9.04 -12.17 -0.16
N THR A 49 -9.02 -11.37 -1.22
CA THR A 49 -10.04 -10.36 -1.50
C THR A 49 -11.40 -11.01 -1.67
N ALA A 50 -11.50 -12.07 -2.48
CA ALA A 50 -12.75 -12.79 -2.71
C ALA A 50 -13.32 -13.39 -1.40
N GLU A 51 -12.47 -14.03 -0.60
CA GLU A 51 -12.86 -14.61 0.70
C GLU A 51 -13.30 -13.53 1.70
N THR A 52 -12.58 -12.42 1.75
CA THR A 52 -12.88 -11.29 2.65
C THR A 52 -14.19 -10.61 2.26
N LEU A 53 -14.42 -10.39 0.97
CA LEU A 53 -15.68 -9.85 0.46
C LEU A 53 -16.85 -10.79 0.79
N ALA A 54 -16.68 -12.11 0.64
CA ALA A 54 -17.72 -13.08 0.99
C ALA A 54 -18.06 -13.08 2.48
N LYS A 55 -17.06 -12.90 3.37
CA LYS A 55 -17.25 -12.96 4.83
C LYS A 55 -17.71 -11.63 5.44
N TYR A 56 -17.19 -10.49 4.96
CA TYR A 56 -17.38 -9.17 5.59
C TYR A 56 -18.21 -8.20 4.75
N GLY A 57 -18.55 -8.56 3.51
CA GLY A 57 -19.28 -7.72 2.55
C GLY A 57 -18.43 -6.61 1.91
N SER A 58 -17.39 -6.12 2.59
CA SER A 58 -16.41 -5.18 2.05
C SER A 58 -15.05 -5.36 2.73
N ILE A 59 -13.98 -4.94 2.06
CA ILE A 59 -12.63 -4.88 2.66
C ILE A 59 -12.59 -3.86 3.81
N GLU A 60 -13.32 -2.76 3.67
CA GLU A 60 -13.44 -1.73 4.71
C GLU A 60 -14.02 -2.29 6.02
N ASN A 61 -15.08 -3.10 5.95
CA ASN A 61 -15.68 -3.73 7.11
C ASN A 61 -14.70 -4.67 7.82
N PHE A 62 -13.95 -5.46 7.04
CA PHE A 62 -12.88 -6.29 7.57
C PHE A 62 -11.83 -5.43 8.31
N LEU A 63 -11.33 -4.39 7.65
CA LEU A 63 -10.29 -3.52 8.22
C LEU A 63 -10.74 -2.88 9.53
N LEU A 64 -11.93 -2.29 9.57
CA LEU A 64 -12.46 -1.65 10.78
C LEU A 64 -12.72 -2.63 11.92
N LYS A 65 -13.14 -3.86 11.59
CA LYS A 65 -13.50 -4.86 12.58
C LYS A 65 -12.30 -5.61 13.15
N GLU A 66 -11.32 -5.94 12.31
CA GLU A 66 -10.27 -6.91 12.64
C GLU A 66 -8.86 -6.33 12.70
N LYS A 67 -8.61 -5.16 12.09
CA LYS A 67 -7.23 -4.69 11.87
C LYS A 67 -6.95 -3.27 12.36
N LEU A 68 -7.76 -2.31 11.93
CA LEU A 68 -7.52 -0.88 12.14
C LEU A 68 -8.12 -0.42 13.46
N HIS A 69 -7.53 -0.89 14.55
CA HIS A 69 -7.83 -0.44 15.90
C HIS A 69 -7.07 0.86 16.19
N PHE A 70 -7.65 1.96 15.73
CA PHE A 70 -7.07 3.29 15.90
C PHE A 70 -6.97 3.71 17.38
N PRO A 71 -5.90 4.42 17.77
CA PRO A 71 -5.78 4.95 19.11
C PRO A 71 -6.79 6.08 19.37
N ASP A 72 -7.19 6.23 20.64
CA ASP A 72 -8.03 7.33 21.12
C ASP A 72 -7.19 8.60 21.41
N THR A 73 -6.34 8.97 20.45
CA THR A 73 -5.49 10.17 20.48
C THR A 73 -5.71 11.00 19.22
N GLU A 74 -5.48 12.30 19.28
CA GLU A 74 -5.53 13.19 18.11
C GLU A 74 -4.11 13.70 17.76
N PRO A 75 -3.63 13.51 16.52
CA PRO A 75 -4.30 12.83 15.40
C PRO A 75 -4.36 11.30 15.59
N SER A 76 -5.46 10.70 15.13
CA SER A 76 -5.70 9.25 15.21
C SER A 76 -5.23 8.55 13.92
N TYR A 77 -4.07 7.91 13.97
CA TYR A 77 -3.44 7.25 12.82
C TYR A 77 -2.75 5.92 13.18
N LEU A 78 -2.45 5.11 12.17
CA LEU A 78 -1.70 3.86 12.29
C LEU A 78 -0.67 3.75 11.15
N VAL A 79 0.54 3.32 11.49
CA VAL A 79 1.57 2.97 10.49
C VAL A 79 1.79 1.47 10.54
N LEU A 80 1.39 0.77 9.48
CA LEU A 80 1.41 -0.70 9.42
C LEU A 80 2.10 -1.17 8.13
N PRO A 81 2.82 -2.32 8.15
CA PRO A 81 3.25 -2.97 6.92
C PRO A 81 2.05 -3.26 6.01
N ASN A 82 2.27 -3.17 4.69
CA ASN A 82 1.26 -3.63 3.73
C ASN A 82 1.24 -5.17 3.72
N ASP A 83 0.11 -5.78 4.07
CA ASP A 83 -0.03 -7.25 4.11
C ASP A 83 0.17 -7.89 2.73
N PHE A 84 -0.10 -7.12 1.67
CA PHE A 84 0.06 -7.54 0.29
C PHE A 84 0.94 -6.50 -0.40
N PRO A 85 2.26 -6.49 -0.10
CA PRO A 85 3.18 -5.49 -0.63
C PRO A 85 3.32 -5.63 -2.14
N TYR A 86 3.88 -4.59 -2.76
CA TYR A 86 4.19 -4.62 -4.18
C TYR A 86 5.53 -5.33 -4.40
N SER A 87 5.80 -5.72 -5.64
CA SER A 87 7.03 -6.40 -6.00
C SER A 87 8.16 -5.38 -6.05
N THR A 88 8.86 -5.16 -4.95
CA THR A 88 9.94 -4.16 -4.83
C THR A 88 11.28 -4.85 -4.60
N GLU A 89 12.37 -4.18 -4.98
CA GLU A 89 13.72 -4.70 -4.76
C GLU A 89 14.02 -4.98 -3.26
N PRO A 90 14.96 -5.90 -2.97
CA PRO A 90 15.36 -6.19 -1.59
C PRO A 90 15.80 -4.94 -0.83
N GLY A 91 15.26 -4.75 0.37
CA GLY A 91 15.56 -3.60 1.23
C GLY A 91 14.59 -2.43 1.09
N VAL A 92 13.67 -2.46 0.12
CA VAL A 92 12.53 -1.53 0.05
C VAL A 92 11.37 -2.10 0.85
N GLU A 93 10.90 -1.35 1.83
CA GLU A 93 9.71 -1.63 2.62
C GLU A 93 8.49 -0.91 2.03
N HIS A 94 7.33 -1.58 2.04
CA HIS A 94 6.05 -1.00 1.65
C HIS A 94 5.13 -0.94 2.88
N VAL A 95 4.97 0.26 3.42
CA VAL A 95 4.12 0.53 4.59
C VAL A 95 2.92 1.39 4.22
N LEU A 96 1.88 1.31 5.04
CA LEU A 96 0.65 2.07 4.90
C LEU A 96 0.49 3.00 6.11
N ILE A 97 0.24 4.27 5.86
CA ILE A 97 -0.21 5.22 6.87
C ILE A 97 -1.71 5.35 6.74
N TRP A 98 -2.45 4.80 7.71
CA TRP A 98 -3.90 4.91 7.81
C TRP A 98 -4.26 6.07 8.73
N SER A 99 -5.27 6.87 8.35
CA SER A 99 -5.74 7.98 9.18
C SER A 99 -7.26 8.07 9.20
N LYS A 100 -7.82 8.51 10.34
CA LYS A 100 -9.23 8.94 10.42
C LYS A 100 -9.45 10.34 9.84
N GLN A 101 -8.37 11.12 9.68
CA GLN A 101 -8.38 12.48 9.15
C GLN A 101 -7.80 12.50 7.72
N PRO A 102 -8.13 13.52 6.90
CA PRO A 102 -7.49 13.70 5.60
C PRO A 102 -5.96 13.72 5.72
N LEU A 103 -5.29 13.02 4.80
CA LEU A 103 -3.83 12.96 4.76
C LEU A 103 -3.29 14.14 3.95
N SER A 104 -2.70 15.14 4.62
CA SER A 104 -1.90 16.16 3.96
C SER A 104 -0.45 15.68 3.80
N ALA A 105 0.28 16.28 2.85
CA ALA A 105 1.70 15.99 2.66
C ALA A 105 2.50 16.27 3.93
N GLU A 106 2.22 17.40 4.59
CA GLU A 106 2.88 17.83 5.83
C GLU A 106 2.67 16.82 6.96
N PHE A 107 1.46 16.24 7.08
CA PHE A 107 1.16 15.23 8.08
C PHE A 107 1.88 13.90 7.80
N ILE A 108 1.89 13.45 6.54
CA ILE A 108 2.62 12.24 6.15
C ILE A 108 4.11 12.41 6.45
N GLU A 109 4.69 13.53 6.06
CA GLU A 109 6.10 13.82 6.26
C GLU A 109 6.47 13.94 7.74
N SER A 110 5.62 14.56 8.57
CA SER A 110 5.89 14.64 10.01
C SER A 110 5.88 13.25 10.67
N VAL A 111 4.94 12.37 10.29
CA VAL A 111 4.87 10.99 10.79
C VAL A 111 6.10 10.19 10.37
N LEU A 112 6.54 10.32 9.12
CA LEU A 112 7.71 9.60 8.61
C LEU A 112 9.02 10.09 9.25
N GLU A 113 9.17 11.40 9.44
CA GLU A 113 10.31 11.97 10.12
C GLU A 113 10.37 11.53 11.59
N GLU A 114 9.25 11.61 12.32
CA GLU A 114 9.19 11.20 13.74
C GLU A 114 9.54 9.71 13.92
N LYS A 115 8.99 8.84 13.07
CA LYS A 115 9.09 7.39 13.25
C LYS A 115 10.39 6.79 12.71
N TYR A 116 10.94 7.37 11.64
CA TYR A 116 12.05 6.78 10.89
C TYR A 116 13.24 7.72 10.75
N GLY A 117 13.01 9.02 10.56
CA GLY A 117 14.05 10.03 10.43
C GLY A 117 14.72 10.04 9.06
N SER A 118 14.68 11.19 8.38
CA SER A 118 15.24 11.35 7.03
C SER A 118 16.77 11.23 6.97
N SER A 119 17.44 11.29 8.12
CA SER A 119 18.89 11.04 8.23
C SER A 119 19.27 9.57 8.07
N VAL A 120 18.33 8.64 8.34
CA VAL A 120 18.55 7.19 8.30
C VAL A 120 17.79 6.55 7.14
N TRP A 121 16.61 7.06 6.83
CA TRP A 121 15.74 6.52 5.79
C TRP A 121 15.52 7.51 4.66
N GLU A 122 15.28 6.98 3.47
CA GLU A 122 14.66 7.70 2.36
C GLU A 122 13.29 7.09 2.06
N TRP A 123 12.33 7.93 1.66
CA TRP A 123 10.96 7.52 1.37
C TRP A 123 10.39 8.24 0.17
N ILE A 124 9.42 7.59 -0.46
CA ILE A 124 8.51 8.20 -1.42
C ILE A 124 7.10 7.62 -1.19
N TYR A 125 6.09 8.45 -1.36
CA TYR A 125 4.73 8.07 -1.02
C TYR A 125 3.71 8.60 -2.00
N PHE A 126 2.54 7.96 -2.03
CA PHE A 126 1.39 8.42 -2.78
C PHE A 126 0.10 8.04 -2.07
N VAL A 127 -0.96 8.78 -2.35
CA VAL A 127 -2.33 8.39 -2.00
C VAL A 127 -3.00 7.94 -3.29
N ASN A 128 -3.60 6.75 -3.30
CA ASN A 128 -4.30 6.26 -4.49
C ASN A 128 -5.35 7.27 -4.94
N PRO A 129 -5.47 7.58 -6.25
CA PRO A 129 -6.59 8.35 -6.76
C PRO A 129 -7.94 7.70 -6.39
N PRO A 130 -9.02 8.47 -6.18
CA PRO A 130 -10.32 7.95 -5.73
C PRO A 130 -10.85 6.76 -6.56
N GLU A 131 -10.59 6.75 -7.86
CA GLU A 131 -10.95 5.69 -8.80
C GLU A 131 -10.28 4.34 -8.53
N TYR A 132 -9.11 4.31 -7.88
CA TYR A 132 -8.35 3.09 -7.60
C TYR A 132 -8.34 2.69 -6.11
N GLN A 133 -8.95 3.51 -5.24
CA GLN A 133 -9.06 3.19 -3.83
C GLN A 133 -10.04 2.05 -3.59
N SER A 134 -9.54 0.94 -3.05
CA SER A 134 -10.38 -0.18 -2.57
C SER A 134 -11.12 0.17 -1.27
N VAL A 135 -10.63 1.16 -0.51
CA VAL A 135 -11.15 1.57 0.79
C VAL A 135 -11.32 3.09 0.80
N ARG A 136 -12.51 3.57 0.44
CA ARG A 136 -12.74 5.01 0.17
C ARG A 136 -12.96 5.85 1.43
N ARG A 137 -13.45 5.26 2.53
CA ARG A 137 -13.74 6.02 3.76
C ARG A 137 -12.57 6.06 4.74
N LEU A 138 -11.49 5.32 4.46
CA LEU A 138 -10.28 5.29 5.28
C LEU A 138 -9.10 5.78 4.44
N PRO A 139 -8.79 7.09 4.50
CA PRO A 139 -7.61 7.65 3.86
C PRO A 139 -6.36 6.85 4.25
N HIS A 140 -5.59 6.44 3.24
CA HIS A 140 -4.31 5.79 3.44
C HIS A 140 -3.28 6.22 2.42
N ALA A 141 -2.06 6.46 2.88
CA ALA A 141 -0.91 6.67 2.03
C ALA A 141 -0.12 5.37 1.90
N HIS A 142 0.27 5.05 0.67
CA HIS A 142 1.27 4.05 0.38
C HIS A 142 2.64 4.70 0.47
N VAL A 143 3.51 4.15 1.30
CA VAL A 143 4.88 4.63 1.49
C VAL A 143 5.84 3.51 1.11
N PHE A 144 6.72 3.80 0.16
CA PHE A 144 7.91 3.01 -0.10
C PHE A 144 9.10 3.66 0.60
N MET A 145 9.89 2.87 1.31
CA MET A 145 11.02 3.39 2.06
C MET A 145 12.16 2.40 2.13
N ARG A 146 13.40 2.89 2.14
CA ARG A 146 14.59 2.08 2.36
C ARG A 146 15.60 2.82 3.23
N LYS A 147 16.48 2.09 3.91
CA LYS A 147 17.59 2.72 4.64
C LYS A 147 18.53 3.37 3.64
N ARG A 148 19.01 4.56 3.96
CA ARG A 148 20.06 5.21 3.18
C ARG A 148 21.31 4.35 3.20
N GLN A 149 21.89 4.14 2.03
CA GLN A 149 23.21 3.53 1.92
C GLN A 149 24.23 4.54 2.48
N LYS A 150 25.11 4.08 3.37
CA LYS A 150 26.19 4.90 3.93
C LYS A 150 27.27 5.16 2.90
#